data_AF-A0A9X9AG05-F1
#
_entry.id   AF-A0A9X9AG05-F1
#
_cell.length_a   1.000
_cell.length_b   1.000
_cell.length_c   1.000
_cell.angle_alpha   90.00
_cell.angle_beta   90.00
_cell.angle_gamma   90.00
#
_symmetry.space_group_name_H-M   'P 1'
#
loop_
_entity.id
_entity.type
_entity.pdbx_description
1 polymer ?
#
loop_
_entity_poly.entity_id
_entity_poly.type
_entity_poly.pdbx_seq_one_letter_code
_entity_poly.pdbx_strand_id
1 'polypeptide(L)'
;FVIIPHDKDQPMIAQRLTELEAAHRLLKEHVNVYSLKEAVTDVLSNEKYKHGIRKLNDSFLECGGSKEAIAVIESLLNKVKL
;
A
#
# COMPACT_ATOMS: atom_id res chain seq x y z
N PHE A 1 -9.58 -0.55 -1.87
CA PHE A 1 -9.68 -1.59 -2.93
C PHE A 1 -9.61 -2.98 -2.28
N VAL A 2 -9.95 -4.05 -2.99
CA VAL A 2 -9.86 -5.43 -2.47
C VAL A 2 -8.55 -6.07 -2.93
N ILE A 3 -7.84 -6.74 -2.03
CA ILE A 3 -6.61 -7.49 -2.34
C ILE A 3 -6.77 -8.97 -1.99
N ILE A 4 -6.38 -9.83 -2.94
CA ILE A 4 -6.38 -11.29 -2.77
C ILE A 4 -4.92 -11.76 -2.88
N PRO A 5 -4.19 -11.88 -1.76
CA PRO A 5 -2.79 -12.28 -1.80
C PRO A 5 -2.67 -13.77 -2.16
N HIS A 6 -1.77 -14.09 -3.10
CA HIS A 6 -1.54 -15.45 -3.58
C HIS A 6 -0.22 -16.04 -3.06
N ASP A 7 0.91 -15.34 -3.21
CA ASP A 7 2.22 -15.89 -2.84
C ASP A 7 3.29 -14.81 -2.62
N LYS A 8 4.45 -15.23 -2.07
CA LYS A 8 5.68 -14.46 -1.87
C LYS A 8 5.49 -13.21 -1.01
N ASP A 9 5.61 -12.05 -1.63
CA ASP A 9 5.59 -10.75 -0.94
C ASP A 9 4.16 -10.23 -0.78
N GLN A 10 3.20 -10.81 -1.49
CA GLN A 10 1.80 -10.34 -1.46
C GLN A 10 1.15 -10.45 -0.08
N PRO A 11 1.36 -11.52 0.74
CA PRO A 11 0.84 -11.57 2.10
C PRO A 11 1.34 -10.43 2.99
N MET A 12 2.64 -10.10 2.90
CA MET A 12 3.24 -8.99 3.65
C MET A 12 2.65 -7.65 3.19
N ILE A 13 2.55 -7.42 1.88
CA ILE A 13 1.96 -6.20 1.31
C ILE A 13 0.49 -6.08 1.71
N ALA A 14 -0.29 -7.17 1.61
CA ALA A 14 -1.70 -7.18 1.96
C ALA A 14 -1.91 -6.87 3.45
N GLN A 15 -1.07 -7.43 4.33
CA GLN A 15 -1.10 -7.10 5.75
C GLN A 15 -0.84 -5.61 5.97
N ARG A 16 0.20 -5.04 5.36
CA ARG A 16 0.53 -3.63 5.53
C ARG A 16 -0.59 -2.71 5.03
N LEU A 17 -1.21 -3.05 3.90
CA LEU A 17 -2.35 -2.31 3.36
C LEU A 17 -3.59 -2.41 4.26
N THR A 18 -3.80 -3.53 4.94
CA THR A 18 -4.88 -3.68 5.92
C THR A 18 -4.60 -2.85 7.19
N GLU A 19 -3.37 -2.84 7.70
CA GLU A 19 -2.96 -2.01 8.84
C GLU A 19 -3.13 -0.50 8.57
N LEU A 20 -2.90 -0.09 7.33
CA LEU A 20 -3.10 1.29 6.89
C LEU A 20 -4.55 1.61 6.51
N GLU A 21 -5.46 0.65 6.72
CA GLU A 21 -6.85 0.72 6.31
C GLU A 21 -7.03 1.07 4.83
N ALA A 22 -6.04 0.78 3.96
CA ALA A 22 -6.05 1.15 2.55
C ALA A 22 -6.65 0.05 1.66
N ALA A 23 -6.74 -1.19 2.16
CA ALA A 23 -7.31 -2.30 1.44
C ALA A 23 -8.07 -3.28 2.32
N HIS A 24 -9.12 -3.88 1.75
CA HIS A 24 -9.79 -5.05 2.33
C HIS A 24 -9.07 -6.32 1.84
N ARG A 25 -8.49 -7.09 2.76
CA ARG A 25 -7.80 -8.34 2.44
C ARG A 25 -8.78 -9.50 2.42
N LEU A 26 -8.92 -10.14 1.27
CA LEU A 26 -9.70 -11.36 1.10
C LEU A 26 -8.76 -12.54 0.87
N LEU A 27 -8.74 -13.49 1.81
CA LEU A 27 -7.88 -14.67 1.71
C LEU A 27 -8.38 -15.59 0.59
N LYS A 28 -7.44 -16.17 -0.18
CA LYS A 28 -7.73 -17.01 -1.35
C LYS A 28 -8.68 -18.17 -1.00
N GLU A 29 -8.53 -18.76 0.19
CA GLU A 29 -9.35 -19.88 0.66
C GLU A 29 -10.81 -19.48 0.90
N HIS A 30 -11.08 -18.19 1.07
CA HIS A 30 -12.40 -17.64 1.35
C HIS A 30 -13.03 -16.96 0.12
N VAL A 31 -12.37 -16.96 -1.04
CA VAL A 31 -12.89 -16.31 -2.25
C VAL A 31 -14.06 -17.12 -2.82
N ASN A 32 -15.23 -16.50 -2.85
CA ASN A 32 -16.41 -16.95 -3.58
C ASN A 32 -17.25 -15.73 -4.00
N VAL A 33 -18.36 -15.97 -4.72
CA VAL A 33 -19.20 -14.88 -5.26
C VAL A 33 -19.74 -13.96 -4.14
N TYR A 34 -20.12 -14.54 -3.00
CA TYR A 34 -20.67 -13.77 -1.88
C TYR A 34 -19.59 -12.95 -1.18
N SER A 35 -18.47 -13.57 -0.80
CA SER A 35 -17.38 -12.89 -0.09
C SER A 35 -16.73 -11.80 -0.94
N LEU A 36 -16.62 -12.01 -2.26
CA LEU A 36 -16.10 -10.98 -3.16
C LEU A 36 -17.06 -9.79 -3.27
N LYS A 37 -18.37 -10.04 -3.40
CA LYS A 37 -19.39 -8.99 -3.45
C LYS A 37 -19.42 -8.18 -2.15
N GLU A 38 -19.36 -8.86 -1.02
CA GLU A 38 -19.31 -8.24 0.30
C GLU A 38 -18.06 -7.36 0.45
N ALA A 39 -16.87 -7.89 0.15
CA ALA A 39 -15.62 -7.15 0.24
C ALA A 39 -15.61 -5.89 -0.65
N VAL A 40 -16.13 -5.99 -1.87
CA VAL A 40 -16.25 -4.83 -2.77
C VAL A 40 -17.25 -3.81 -2.23
N THR A 41 -18.39 -4.28 -1.70
CA THR A 41 -19.42 -3.41 -1.12
C THR A 41 -18.87 -2.65 0.09
N ASP A 42 -18.21 -3.35 1.02
CA ASP A 42 -17.55 -2.76 2.19
C ASP A 42 -16.53 -1.69 1.78
N VAL A 43 -15.67 -1.98 0.80
CA VAL A 43 -14.70 -1.01 0.28
C VAL A 43 -15.34 0.25 -0.28
N LEU A 44 -16.50 0.13 -0.94
CA LEU A 44 -17.22 1.27 -1.53
C LEU A 44 -18.01 2.07 -0.50
N SER A 45 -18.52 1.43 0.56
CA SER A 45 -19.35 2.09 1.58
C SER A 45 -18.57 2.61 2.78
N ASN A 46 -17.40 2.04 3.07
CA ASN A 46 -16.66 2.33 4.29
C ASN A 46 -15.56 3.37 4.04
N GLU A 47 -15.80 4.59 4.55
CA GLU A 47 -14.90 5.74 4.34
C GLU A 47 -13.48 5.53 4.89
N LYS A 48 -13.25 4.56 5.81
CA LYS A 48 -11.90 4.23 6.29
C LYS A 48 -10.97 3.88 5.12
N TYR A 49 -11.47 3.16 4.11
CA TYR A 49 -10.67 2.76 2.94
C TYR A 49 -10.27 3.94 2.08
N LYS A 50 -11.15 4.94 1.99
CA LYS A 50 -10.86 6.18 1.28
C LYS A 50 -9.85 7.04 2.03
N HIS A 51 -9.94 7.09 3.36
CA HIS A 51 -8.96 7.79 4.19
C HIS A 51 -7.58 7.12 4.10
N GLY A 52 -7.53 5.79 4.27
CA GLY A 52 -6.30 5.01 4.20
C GLY A 52 -5.61 5.14 2.84
N ILE A 53 -6.36 5.05 1.73
CA ILE A 53 -5.81 5.25 0.38
C ILE A 53 -5.30 6.67 0.17
N ARG A 54 -6.03 7.70 0.63
CA ARG A 54 -5.58 9.10 0.51
C ARG A 54 -4.26 9.31 1.25
N LYS A 55 -4.19 8.89 2.51
CA LYS A 55 -2.97 8.99 3.31
C LYS A 55 -1.79 8.26 2.67
N LEU A 56 -2.05 7.06 2.13
CA LEU A 56 -1.04 6.30 1.40
C LEU A 56 -0.57 7.07 0.16
N ASN A 57 -1.50 7.58 -0.65
CA ASN A 57 -1.19 8.37 -1.84
C ASN A 57 -0.36 9.63 -1.51
N ASP A 58 -0.75 10.36 -0.48
CA ASP A 58 -0.04 11.56 -0.02
C ASP A 58 1.40 11.20 0.38
N SER A 59 1.60 10.09 1.08
CA SER A 59 2.96 9.62 1.42
C SER A 59 3.82 9.29 0.20
N PHE A 60 3.22 8.78 -0.89
CA PHE A 60 3.94 8.52 -2.13
C PHE A 60 4.26 9.82 -2.90
N LEU A 61 3.41 10.84 -2.81
CA LEU A 61 3.66 12.15 -3.41
C LEU A 61 4.75 12.92 -2.66
N GLU A 62 4.82 12.76 -1.34
CA GLU A 62 5.75 13.47 -0.46
C GLU A 62 7.11 12.78 -0.31
N CYS A 63 7.30 11.55 -0.80
CA CYS A 63 8.52 10.77 -0.56
C CYS A 63 9.78 11.28 -1.29
N GLY A 64 9.69 12.37 -2.06
CA GLY A 64 10.82 13.01 -2.78
C GLY A 64 11.30 12.27 -4.03
N GLY A 65 11.01 10.97 -4.14
CA GLY A 65 11.26 10.15 -5.33
C GLY A 65 12.73 10.07 -5.74
N SER A 66 12.96 9.93 -7.04
CA SER A 66 14.32 9.80 -7.59
C SER A 66 15.19 11.04 -7.35
N LYS A 67 14.58 12.23 -7.31
CA LYS A 67 15.29 13.48 -7.09
C LYS A 67 15.95 13.50 -5.71
N GLU A 68 15.20 13.14 -4.67
CA GLU A 68 15.74 13.05 -3.30
C GLU A 68 16.81 11.97 -3.20
N ALA A 69 16.57 10.81 -3.83
CA ALA A 69 17.55 9.72 -3.85
C ALA A 69 18.90 10.15 -4.45
N ILE A 70 18.90 10.87 -5.59
CA ILE A 70 20.11 11.39 -6.22
C ILE A 70 20.82 12.38 -5.28
N ALA A 71 20.07 13.33 -4.69
CA ALA A 71 20.64 14.33 -3.79
C ALA A 71 21.34 13.69 -2.57
N VAL A 72 20.74 12.64 -2.00
CA VAL A 72 21.34 11.88 -0.89
C VAL A 72 22.62 11.16 -1.33
N ILE A 73 22.60 10.51 -2.50
CA ILE A 73 23.79 9.81 -3.04
C ILE A 73 24.93 10.79 -3.29
N GLU A 74 24.66 11.93 -3.92
CA GLU A 74 25.66 12.99 -4.17
C GLU A 74 26.25 13.54 -2.86
N SER A 75 25.41 13.79 -1.87
CA SER A 75 25.83 14.23 -0.53
C SER A 75 26.79 13.23 0.13
N LEU A 76 26.48 11.94 0.04
CA LEU A 76 27.34 10.87 0.58
C LEU A 76 28.69 10.79 -0.14
N LEU A 77 28.69 10.83 -1.47
CA LEU A 77 29.92 10.78 -2.27
C LEU A 77 30.84 11.97 -2.00
N ASN A 78 30.27 13.17 -1.77
CA ASN A 78 31.05 14.36 -1.46
C ASN A 78 31.65 14.33 -0.05
N LYS A 79 30.99 13.66 0.92
CA LYS A 79 31.54 13.47 2.28
C LYS A 79 32.71 12.49 2.33
N VAL A 80 32.77 11.52 1.42
CA VAL A 80 33.84 10.50 1.37
C VAL A 80 35.12 11.03 0.69
N LYS A 81 35.03 12.14 -0.04
CA LYS A 81 36.17 12.78 -0.74
C LYS A 81 36.97 13.79 0.11
N LEU A 82 36.56 14.02 1.36
CA LEU A 82 37.27 14.83 2.36
C LEU A 82 38.05 13.91 3.31
#